data_AF-A0A1V3XHS4-F1
#
_entry.id   AF-A0A1V3XHS4-F1
#
_cell.length_a   1.000
_cell.length_b   1.000
_cell.length_c   1.000
_cell.angle_alpha   90.00
_cell.angle_beta   90.00
_cell.angle_gamma   90.00
#
_symmetry.space_group_name_H-M   'P 1'
#
loop_
_entity.id
_entity.type
_entity.pdbx_description
1 polymer ?
#
loop_
_entity_poly.entity_id
_entity_poly.type
_entity_poly.pdbx_seq_one_letter_code
_entity_poly.pdbx_strand_id
1 'polypeptide(L)'
;MPPPPGDPVPPVDTYASGRPADQLREWAEQRAPALEMPVIALEAYAYAARVAEVENPKCHIAWTTLAGIGQVESHNGTYRGATIAPNGDVTPPIRGVRLDGTGGTLRIVDSDRGTVDGASDGDGVQRAMGPMQFIAETWRLYGVDANNDGIVSPDNIDDAALSAAGYLCWRGKDLATPRGWITALRAYNNSGVYARAVRDWATAYAAGHPL
;
A
#
# COMPACT_ATOMS: atom_id res chain seq x y z
N MET A 1 -19.26 -6.67 -0.45
CA MET A 1 -19.36 -5.39 -1.17
C MET A 1 -18.02 -4.70 -1.08
N PRO A 2 -17.47 -4.22 -2.21
CA PRO A 2 -16.31 -3.33 -2.15
C PRO A 2 -16.67 -2.07 -1.35
N PRO A 3 -15.70 -1.46 -0.65
CA PRO A 3 -15.94 -0.23 0.10
C PRO A 3 -16.24 0.94 -0.84
N PRO A 4 -16.92 2.00 -0.38
CA PRO A 4 -17.10 3.21 -1.16
C PRO A 4 -15.73 3.84 -1.55
N PRO A 5 -15.66 4.54 -2.68
CA PRO A 5 -14.40 5.07 -3.19
C PRO A 5 -13.83 6.26 -2.39
N GLY A 6 -14.61 6.82 -1.47
CA GLY A 6 -14.28 8.04 -0.73
C GLY A 6 -14.41 9.30 -1.57
N ASP A 7 -13.88 10.41 -1.05
CA ASP A 7 -13.86 11.68 -1.75
C ASP A 7 -13.13 11.58 -3.09
N PRO A 8 -13.63 12.28 -4.13
CA PRO A 8 -12.96 12.32 -5.43
C PRO A 8 -11.57 12.96 -5.29
N VAL A 9 -10.57 12.28 -5.83
CA VAL A 9 -9.19 12.79 -5.89
C VAL A 9 -9.09 13.79 -7.07
N PRO A 10 -8.34 14.88 -7.02
CA PRO A 10 -8.10 15.71 -8.20
C PRO A 10 -7.37 14.94 -9.33
N PRO A 11 -7.51 15.34 -10.60
CA PRO A 11 -6.63 14.87 -11.66
C PRO A 11 -5.17 15.19 -11.34
N VAL A 12 -4.24 14.31 -11.72
CA VAL A 12 -2.79 14.49 -11.54
C VAL A 12 -2.07 14.25 -12.86
N ASP A 13 -0.97 14.95 -13.07
CA ASP A 13 -0.01 14.60 -14.11
C ASP A 13 0.87 13.44 -13.61
N THR A 14 0.74 12.28 -14.23
CA THR A 14 1.51 11.07 -13.89
C THR A 14 2.95 11.11 -14.41
N TYR A 15 3.30 12.09 -15.24
CA TYR A 15 4.64 12.28 -15.81
C TYR A 15 5.39 13.47 -15.19
N ALA A 16 4.87 14.05 -14.10
CA ALA A 16 5.50 15.17 -13.42
C ALA A 16 6.89 14.81 -12.88
N SER A 17 7.81 15.78 -12.93
CA SER A 17 9.14 15.68 -12.32
C SER A 17 9.08 15.73 -10.80
N GLY A 18 10.02 15.04 -10.13
CA GLY A 18 10.00 14.92 -8.66
C GLY A 18 8.88 14.00 -8.19
N ARG A 19 8.46 14.12 -6.92
CA ARG A 19 7.39 13.30 -6.33
C ARG A 19 6.02 13.72 -6.86
N PRO A 20 5.37 12.97 -7.77
CA PRO A 20 4.15 13.44 -8.43
C PRO A 20 2.95 13.55 -7.47
N ALA A 21 2.97 12.78 -6.38
CA ALA A 21 1.96 12.81 -5.32
C ALA A 21 1.87 14.16 -4.61
N ASP A 22 2.87 15.03 -4.70
CA ASP A 22 2.85 16.39 -4.13
C ASP A 22 1.74 17.28 -4.73
N GLN A 23 1.27 16.96 -5.94
CA GLN A 23 0.11 17.62 -6.56
C GLN A 23 -1.17 17.49 -5.72
N LEU A 24 -1.23 16.49 -4.83
CA LEU A 24 -2.38 16.20 -3.98
C LEU A 24 -2.28 16.83 -2.58
N ARG A 25 -1.26 17.67 -2.32
CA ARG A 25 -1.01 18.28 -1.00
C ARG A 25 -2.22 18.97 -0.41
N GLU A 26 -2.81 19.90 -1.14
CA GLU A 26 -3.98 20.65 -0.66
C GLU A 26 -5.17 19.72 -0.39
N TRP A 27 -5.42 18.75 -1.28
CA TRP A 27 -6.50 17.78 -1.11
C TRP A 27 -6.31 16.91 0.13
N ALA A 28 -5.07 16.47 0.38
CA ALA A 28 -4.72 15.61 1.49
C ALA A 28 -4.72 16.37 2.82
N GLU A 29 -4.16 17.59 2.89
CA GLU A 29 -4.14 18.41 4.12
C GLU A 29 -5.54 18.72 4.67
N GLN A 30 -6.52 18.92 3.79
CA GLN A 30 -7.91 19.15 4.18
C GLN A 30 -8.59 17.93 4.83
N ARG A 31 -8.09 16.72 4.58
CA ARG A 31 -8.75 15.44 4.94
C ARG A 31 -8.01 14.65 5.99
N ALA A 32 -6.69 14.61 5.88
CA ALA A 32 -5.80 13.81 6.70
C ALA A 32 -6.03 13.97 8.22
N PRO A 33 -6.30 15.19 8.77
CA PRO A 33 -6.58 15.33 10.20
C PRO A 33 -7.83 14.58 10.65
N ALA A 34 -8.93 14.64 9.89
CA ALA A 34 -10.18 13.95 10.23
C ALA A 34 -10.05 12.43 10.07
N LEU A 35 -9.17 11.98 9.16
CA LEU A 35 -8.88 10.57 8.92
C LEU A 35 -7.85 9.98 9.90
N GLU A 36 -7.24 10.81 10.76
CA GLU A 36 -6.09 10.44 11.61
C GLU A 36 -4.96 9.76 10.83
N MET A 37 -4.69 10.27 9.62
CA MET A 37 -3.73 9.69 8.68
C MET A 37 -2.60 10.68 8.40
N PRO A 38 -1.33 10.24 8.23
CA PRO A 38 -0.28 11.11 7.74
C PRO A 38 -0.63 11.68 6.36
N VAL A 39 -0.39 12.97 6.16
CA VAL A 39 -0.68 13.64 4.87
C VAL A 39 0.07 12.94 3.72
N ILE A 40 1.35 12.62 3.92
CA ILE A 40 2.19 11.93 2.93
C ILE A 40 1.60 10.55 2.53
N ALA A 41 1.07 9.80 3.49
CA ALA A 41 0.44 8.52 3.23
C ALA A 41 -0.84 8.68 2.38
N LEU A 42 -1.67 9.68 2.72
CA LEU A 42 -2.89 9.95 1.99
C LEU A 42 -2.61 10.38 0.53
N GLU A 43 -1.58 11.20 0.32
CA GLU A 43 -1.09 11.56 -1.02
C GLU A 43 -0.67 10.32 -1.81
N ALA A 44 0.14 9.43 -1.20
CA ALA A 44 0.62 8.21 -1.83
C ALA A 44 -0.54 7.30 -2.29
N TYR A 45 -1.52 7.04 -1.42
CA TYR A 45 -2.67 6.19 -1.77
C TYR A 45 -3.56 6.82 -2.85
N ALA A 46 -3.79 8.13 -2.78
CA ALA A 46 -4.60 8.84 -3.75
C ALA A 46 -3.92 8.93 -5.12
N TYR A 47 -2.61 9.18 -5.14
CA TYR A 47 -1.79 9.15 -6.35
C TYR A 47 -1.77 7.76 -6.98
N ALA A 48 -1.53 6.71 -6.19
CA ALA A 48 -1.54 5.33 -6.68
C ALA A 48 -2.88 4.93 -7.31
N ALA A 49 -4.01 5.35 -6.71
CA ALA A 49 -5.34 5.13 -7.29
C ALA A 49 -5.52 5.89 -8.63
N ARG A 50 -5.02 7.13 -8.73
CA ARG A 50 -5.07 7.92 -9.98
C ARG A 50 -4.22 7.31 -11.09
N VAL A 51 -3.00 6.85 -10.79
CA VAL A 51 -2.18 6.13 -11.77
C VAL A 51 -2.90 4.86 -12.22
N ALA A 52 -3.48 4.09 -11.30
CA ALA A 52 -4.22 2.88 -11.64
C ALA A 52 -5.45 3.16 -12.52
N GLU A 53 -6.14 4.28 -12.34
CA GLU A 53 -7.25 4.70 -13.20
C GLU A 53 -6.81 5.00 -14.64
N VAL A 54 -5.64 5.62 -14.81
CA VAL A 54 -5.08 5.94 -16.13
C VAL A 54 -4.52 4.70 -16.82
N GLU A 55 -3.67 3.94 -16.12
CA GLU A 55 -2.92 2.81 -16.68
C GLU A 55 -3.76 1.51 -16.73
N ASN A 56 -4.71 1.37 -15.80
CA ASN A 56 -5.58 0.20 -15.68
C ASN A 56 -7.05 0.62 -15.52
N PRO A 57 -7.68 1.26 -16.53
CA PRO A 57 -9.00 1.89 -16.38
C PRO A 57 -10.13 0.92 -16.02
N LYS A 58 -9.96 -0.38 -16.27
CA LYS A 58 -10.92 -1.43 -15.87
C LYS A 58 -10.73 -1.92 -14.44
N CYS A 59 -9.73 -1.40 -13.72
CA CYS A 59 -9.41 -1.83 -12.38
C CYS A 59 -10.34 -1.28 -11.32
N HIS A 60 -10.67 0.02 -11.42
CA HIS A 60 -11.54 0.72 -10.48
C HIS A 60 -11.10 0.58 -8.99
N ILE A 61 -9.80 0.45 -8.73
CA ILE A 61 -9.29 0.54 -7.36
C ILE A 61 -9.47 1.96 -6.83
N ALA A 62 -9.91 2.09 -5.58
CA ALA A 62 -10.05 3.38 -4.90
C ALA A 62 -8.97 3.56 -3.82
N TRP A 63 -8.62 4.81 -3.54
CA TRP A 63 -7.61 5.17 -2.53
C TRP A 63 -7.98 4.64 -1.15
N THR A 64 -9.27 4.54 -0.82
CA THR A 64 -9.77 4.00 0.45
C THR A 64 -9.38 2.54 0.65
N THR A 65 -9.31 1.73 -0.42
CA THR A 65 -8.85 0.34 -0.33
C THR A 65 -7.36 0.29 0.01
N LEU A 66 -6.54 1.13 -0.63
CA LEU A 66 -5.10 1.20 -0.34
C LEU A 66 -4.84 1.69 1.09
N ALA A 67 -5.54 2.74 1.52
CA ALA A 67 -5.49 3.24 2.89
C ALA A 67 -5.95 2.22 3.92
N GLY A 68 -7.02 1.46 3.65
CA GLY A 68 -7.49 0.39 4.52
C GLY A 68 -6.45 -0.73 4.68
N ILE A 69 -5.71 -1.07 3.61
CA ILE A 69 -4.59 -2.01 3.68
C ILE A 69 -3.46 -1.40 4.53
N GLY A 70 -2.99 -0.20 4.19
CA GLY A 70 -1.89 0.45 4.91
C GLY A 70 -2.16 0.65 6.40
N GLN A 71 -3.42 0.90 6.79
CA GLN A 71 -3.81 0.96 8.19
C GLN A 71 -3.68 -0.40 8.88
N VAL A 72 -4.19 -1.48 8.27
CA VAL A 72 -4.10 -2.84 8.83
C VAL A 72 -2.65 -3.32 8.90
N GLU A 73 -1.84 -2.99 7.90
CA GLU A 73 -0.46 -3.44 7.79
C GLU A 73 0.50 -2.67 8.71
N SER A 74 0.36 -1.34 8.82
CA SER A 74 1.39 -0.52 9.45
C SER A 74 0.88 0.78 10.09
N HIS A 75 -0.42 0.91 10.36
CA HIS A 75 -1.02 2.18 10.81
C HIS A 75 -0.62 3.33 9.88
N ASN A 76 -0.74 3.09 8.57
CA ASN A 76 -0.37 4.04 7.50
C ASN A 76 1.08 4.54 7.62
N GLY A 77 2.03 3.63 7.83
CA GLY A 77 3.45 3.93 7.88
C GLY A 77 3.97 4.45 9.23
N THR A 78 3.17 4.38 10.29
CA THR A 78 3.53 4.90 11.62
C THR A 78 3.79 3.84 12.69
N TYR A 79 3.66 2.55 12.33
CA TYR A 79 3.81 1.45 13.27
C TYR A 79 5.16 1.47 13.98
N ARG A 80 5.14 1.20 15.30
CA ARG A 80 6.33 1.18 16.19
C ARG A 80 7.15 2.47 16.19
N GLY A 81 6.49 3.62 16.02
CA GLY A 81 7.14 4.92 16.07
C GLY A 81 7.88 5.30 14.78
N ALA A 82 7.59 4.59 13.68
CA ALA A 82 8.02 5.00 12.36
C ALA A 82 7.38 6.34 11.98
N THR A 83 8.13 7.14 11.22
CA THR A 83 7.67 8.40 10.66
C THR A 83 7.92 8.41 9.16
N ILE A 84 7.14 9.21 8.45
CA ILE A 84 7.24 9.36 6.99
C ILE A 84 7.90 10.71 6.71
N ALA A 85 9.03 10.68 6.01
CA ALA A 85 9.73 11.85 5.53
C ALA A 85 8.97 12.51 4.36
N PRO A 86 9.24 13.79 4.03
CA PRO A 86 8.55 14.48 2.94
C PRO A 86 8.70 13.81 1.56
N ASN A 87 9.75 13.03 1.34
CA ASN A 87 9.99 12.27 0.10
C ASN A 87 9.32 10.88 0.08
N GLY A 88 8.56 10.53 1.12
CA GLY A 88 7.87 9.24 1.25
C GLY A 88 8.62 8.18 2.06
N ASP A 89 9.89 8.42 2.43
CA ASP A 89 10.69 7.41 3.13
C ASP A 89 10.18 7.17 4.56
N VAL A 90 10.03 5.90 4.92
CA VAL A 90 9.57 5.47 6.24
C VAL A 90 10.74 5.05 7.11
N THR A 91 10.93 5.73 8.25
CA THR A 91 12.06 5.47 9.18
C THR A 91 11.60 5.38 10.65
N PRO A 92 12.10 4.42 11.45
CA PRO A 92 12.88 3.26 11.01
C PRO A 92 12.06 2.35 10.07
N PRO A 93 12.74 1.55 9.22
CA PRO A 93 12.06 0.62 8.33
C PRO A 93 11.10 -0.31 9.08
N ILE A 94 9.91 -0.51 8.53
CA ILE A 94 8.89 -1.38 9.13
C ILE A 94 9.15 -2.80 8.67
N ARG A 95 9.42 -3.71 9.61
CA ARG A 95 9.62 -5.14 9.34
C ARG A 95 8.59 -5.97 10.10
N GLY A 96 7.82 -6.73 9.34
CA GLY A 96 6.70 -7.52 9.82
C GLY A 96 7.07 -8.81 10.51
N VAL A 97 6.03 -9.66 10.62
CA VAL A 97 6.17 -11.02 11.11
C VAL A 97 7.16 -11.82 10.27
N ARG A 98 7.81 -12.75 10.95
CA ARG A 98 8.75 -13.66 10.34
C ARG A 98 7.98 -14.72 9.54
N LEU A 99 8.41 -14.98 8.31
CA LEU A 99 7.78 -15.93 7.40
C LEU A 99 8.48 -17.30 7.51
N ASP A 100 8.48 -17.90 8.71
CA ASP A 100 9.12 -19.20 8.97
C ASP A 100 8.14 -20.39 8.96
N GLY A 101 6.85 -20.13 8.72
CA GLY A 101 5.78 -21.13 8.77
C GLY A 101 5.06 -21.19 10.13
N THR A 102 5.52 -20.42 11.14
CA THR A 102 4.84 -20.32 12.43
C THR A 102 3.73 -19.28 12.38
N GLY A 103 2.72 -19.41 13.26
CA GLY A 103 1.60 -18.46 13.33
C GLY A 103 0.70 -18.42 12.08
N GLY A 104 0.78 -19.43 11.21
CA GLY A 104 0.00 -19.50 9.97
C GLY A 104 0.58 -18.68 8.81
N THR A 105 1.82 -18.19 8.93
CA THR A 105 2.54 -17.56 7.82
C THR A 105 3.02 -18.61 6.81
N LEU A 106 3.30 -18.18 5.58
CA LEU A 106 4.07 -19.02 4.66
C LEU A 106 5.50 -19.14 5.18
N ARG A 107 6.12 -20.32 5.02
CA ARG A 107 7.57 -20.48 5.23
C ARG A 107 8.29 -20.04 3.96
N ILE A 108 9.00 -18.92 4.04
CA ILE A 108 9.80 -18.34 2.96
C ILE A 108 11.21 -18.11 3.48
N VAL A 109 12.13 -18.94 3.01
CA VAL A 109 13.56 -18.84 3.30
C VAL A 109 14.25 -18.36 2.04
N ASP A 110 15.17 -17.42 2.19
CA ASP A 110 15.98 -16.93 1.09
C ASP A 110 16.94 -18.03 0.62
N SER A 111 16.63 -18.66 -0.51
CA SER A 111 17.45 -19.75 -1.07
C SER A 111 18.53 -19.26 -2.02
N ASP A 112 18.42 -18.05 -2.59
CA ASP A 112 19.34 -17.54 -3.62
C ASP A 112 19.37 -16.00 -3.70
N ARG A 113 20.52 -15.43 -3.31
CA ARG A 113 21.14 -14.13 -3.70
C ARG A 113 20.33 -13.18 -4.62
N GLY A 114 19.25 -12.62 -4.09
CA GLY A 114 18.49 -11.55 -4.75
C GLY A 114 17.81 -10.62 -3.75
N THR A 115 18.45 -10.42 -2.60
CA THR A 115 17.90 -9.70 -1.44
C THR A 115 17.47 -8.30 -1.82
N VAL A 116 16.18 -8.03 -1.69
CA VAL A 116 15.73 -6.67 -1.37
C VAL A 116 16.29 -6.38 0.03
N ASP A 117 17.01 -5.27 0.19
CA ASP A 117 17.73 -5.01 1.44
C ASP A 117 16.79 -4.98 2.65
N GLY A 118 17.15 -5.76 3.68
CA GLY A 118 16.33 -5.95 4.87
C GLY A 118 15.10 -6.85 4.70
N ALA A 119 14.94 -7.54 3.56
CA ALA A 119 13.86 -8.50 3.35
C ALA A 119 13.95 -9.78 4.20
N SER A 120 15.14 -10.11 4.68
CA SER A 120 15.42 -11.32 5.44
C SER A 120 16.09 -10.96 6.76
N ASP A 121 15.85 -11.76 7.81
CA ASP A 121 16.62 -11.65 9.05
C ASP A 121 17.95 -12.40 8.99
N GLY A 122 18.72 -12.35 10.09
CA GLY A 122 20.06 -12.94 10.19
C GLY A 122 20.14 -14.44 9.90
N ASP A 123 19.02 -15.17 9.96
CA ASP A 123 18.94 -16.60 9.61
C ASP A 123 18.44 -16.83 8.17
N GLY A 124 18.30 -15.77 7.37
CA GLY A 124 17.81 -15.85 5.99
C GLY A 124 16.30 -16.06 5.86
N VAL A 125 15.52 -15.88 6.93
CA VAL A 125 14.05 -15.99 6.86
C VAL A 125 13.45 -14.64 6.49
N GLN A 126 12.55 -14.63 5.50
CA GLN A 126 11.94 -13.41 5.02
C GLN A 126 10.99 -12.77 6.04
N ARG A 127 10.83 -11.45 5.93
CA ARG A 127 9.85 -10.64 6.63
C ARG A 127 9.10 -9.79 5.63
N ALA A 128 7.84 -9.50 5.97
CA ALA A 128 7.11 -8.45 5.27
C ALA A 128 7.80 -7.09 5.47
N MET A 129 7.86 -6.29 4.40
CA MET A 129 8.66 -5.07 4.32
C MET A 129 7.79 -3.83 4.12
N GLY A 130 8.19 -2.75 4.78
CA GLY A 130 7.68 -1.40 4.52
C GLY A 130 6.26 -1.14 5.02
N PRO A 131 5.72 0.05 4.72
CA PRO A 131 4.39 0.47 5.18
C PRO A 131 3.24 -0.39 4.61
N MET A 132 3.49 -1.12 3.51
CA MET A 132 2.50 -1.99 2.89
C MET A 132 2.80 -3.49 3.07
N GLN A 133 3.83 -3.84 3.86
CA GLN A 133 4.12 -5.22 4.28
C GLN A 133 4.27 -6.22 3.11
N PHE A 134 4.97 -5.80 2.06
CA PHE A 134 5.28 -6.67 0.92
C PHE A 134 6.23 -7.81 1.32
N ILE A 135 5.99 -9.01 0.78
CA ILE A 135 6.98 -10.08 0.75
C ILE A 135 7.93 -9.90 -0.45
N ALA A 136 9.17 -10.38 -0.35
CA ALA A 136 10.22 -10.06 -1.32
C ALA A 136 9.90 -10.53 -2.75
N GLU A 137 9.27 -11.69 -2.90
CA GLU A 137 8.90 -12.21 -4.23
C GLU A 137 7.86 -11.31 -4.92
N THR A 138 6.84 -10.86 -4.18
CA THR A 138 5.86 -9.91 -4.72
C THR A 138 6.51 -8.57 -5.03
N TRP A 139 7.38 -8.06 -4.14
CA TRP A 139 8.11 -6.82 -4.40
C TRP A 139 8.95 -6.89 -5.67
N ARG A 140 9.67 -8.00 -5.91
CA ARG A 140 10.47 -8.18 -7.12
C ARG A 140 9.64 -8.12 -8.41
N LEU A 141 8.37 -8.51 -8.35
CA LEU A 141 7.48 -8.56 -9.53
C LEU A 141 6.67 -7.28 -9.74
N TYR A 142 6.37 -6.54 -8.67
CA TYR A 142 5.43 -5.41 -8.70
C TYR A 142 6.01 -4.10 -8.18
N GLY A 143 7.22 -4.11 -7.62
CA GLY A 143 7.92 -2.93 -7.13
C GLY A 143 8.12 -1.91 -8.24
N VAL A 144 7.72 -0.67 -7.98
CA VAL A 144 7.91 0.47 -8.88
C VAL A 144 8.37 1.69 -8.10
N ASP A 145 9.16 2.54 -8.77
CA ASP A 145 9.54 3.87 -8.30
C ASP A 145 8.37 4.82 -8.60
N ALA A 146 7.78 5.39 -7.55
CA ALA A 146 6.61 6.27 -7.63
C ALA A 146 6.88 7.68 -7.09
N ASN A 147 8.04 7.92 -6.47
CA ASN A 147 8.49 9.26 -6.07
C ASN A 147 9.51 9.89 -7.06
N ASN A 148 9.88 9.15 -8.11
CA ASN A 148 10.80 9.50 -9.19
C ASN A 148 12.23 9.86 -8.71
N ASP A 149 12.73 9.17 -7.68
CA ASP A 149 14.11 9.36 -7.21
C ASP A 149 15.11 8.37 -7.82
N GLY A 150 14.63 7.42 -8.64
CA GLY A 150 15.43 6.39 -9.29
C GLY A 150 15.67 5.14 -8.44
N ILE A 151 15.06 5.04 -7.26
CA ILE A 151 15.20 3.93 -6.33
C ILE A 151 13.83 3.27 -6.12
N VAL A 152 13.75 1.96 -6.38
CA VAL A 152 12.54 1.17 -6.08
C VAL A 152 12.65 0.62 -4.65
N SER A 153 12.03 1.29 -3.70
CA SER A 153 12.17 1.01 -2.26
C SER A 153 10.87 0.53 -1.61
N PRO A 154 10.83 -0.67 -0.99
CA PRO A 154 9.66 -1.09 -0.24
C PRO A 154 9.42 -0.22 1.00
N ASP A 155 10.44 0.50 1.47
CA ASP A 155 10.38 1.38 2.63
C ASP A 155 9.98 2.82 2.27
N ASN A 156 9.71 3.10 1.00
CA ASN A 156 9.07 4.35 0.56
C ASN A 156 7.56 4.12 0.39
N ILE A 157 6.73 5.00 0.98
CA ILE A 157 5.28 4.80 0.98
C ILE A 157 4.64 5.04 -0.40
N ASP A 158 5.22 5.89 -1.25
CA ASP A 158 4.73 6.11 -2.61
C ASP A 158 4.94 4.87 -3.46
N ASP A 159 6.16 4.35 -3.46
CA ASP A 159 6.53 3.12 -4.16
C ASP A 159 5.66 1.94 -3.70
N ALA A 160 5.54 1.80 -2.38
CA ALA A 160 4.76 0.73 -1.78
C ALA A 160 3.27 0.84 -2.14
N ALA A 161 2.68 2.04 -2.11
CA ALA A 161 1.29 2.26 -2.47
C ALA A 161 1.02 1.96 -3.96
N LEU A 162 1.87 2.45 -4.87
CA LEU A 162 1.68 2.22 -6.31
C LEU A 162 1.91 0.76 -6.68
N SER A 163 2.92 0.12 -6.09
CA SER A 163 3.17 -1.32 -6.24
C SER A 163 1.95 -2.14 -5.77
N ALA A 164 1.31 -1.74 -4.65
CA ALA A 164 0.11 -2.40 -4.14
C ALA A 164 -1.07 -2.23 -5.09
N ALA A 165 -1.26 -1.03 -5.65
CA ALA A 165 -2.30 -0.78 -6.65
C ALA A 165 -2.12 -1.68 -7.87
N GLY A 166 -0.91 -1.75 -8.43
CA GLY A 166 -0.58 -2.61 -9.57
C GLY A 166 -0.84 -4.09 -9.28
N TYR A 167 -0.40 -4.58 -8.11
CA TYR A 167 -0.63 -5.96 -7.70
C TYR A 167 -2.13 -6.28 -7.55
N LEU A 168 -2.88 -5.44 -6.85
CA LEU A 168 -4.31 -5.61 -6.62
C LEU A 168 -5.10 -5.57 -7.93
N CYS A 169 -4.79 -4.63 -8.82
CA CYS A 169 -5.39 -4.56 -10.16
C CYS A 169 -5.10 -5.83 -10.98
N TRP A 170 -3.87 -6.32 -10.95
CA TRP A 170 -3.52 -7.55 -11.66
C TRP A 170 -4.29 -8.77 -11.15
N ARG A 171 -4.45 -8.90 -9.83
CA ARG A 171 -5.15 -10.03 -9.18
C ARG A 171 -6.66 -9.95 -9.29
N GLY A 172 -7.24 -8.80 -8.96
CA GLY A 172 -8.68 -8.60 -8.87
C GLY A 172 -9.34 -8.35 -10.21
N LYS A 173 -8.60 -7.86 -11.20
CA LYS A 173 -9.13 -7.27 -12.42
C LYS A 173 -10.03 -6.09 -12.07
N ASP A 174 -11.32 -6.30 -11.84
CA ASP A 174 -12.28 -5.22 -11.53
C ASP A 174 -12.65 -5.17 -10.04
N LEU A 175 -12.06 -4.23 -9.31
CA LEU A 175 -12.24 -4.03 -7.86
C LEU A 175 -13.55 -3.29 -7.51
N ALA A 176 -14.29 -2.77 -8.48
CA ALA A 176 -15.66 -2.29 -8.26
C ALA A 176 -16.66 -3.46 -8.11
N THR A 177 -16.26 -4.69 -8.45
CA THR A 177 -17.08 -5.87 -8.23
C THR A 177 -16.74 -6.56 -6.90
N PRO A 178 -17.74 -7.15 -6.19
CA PRO A 178 -17.47 -7.95 -5.00
C PRO A 178 -16.47 -9.09 -5.23
N ARG A 179 -16.50 -9.70 -6.42
CA ARG A 179 -15.61 -10.81 -6.79
C ARG A 179 -14.18 -10.35 -7.03
N GLY A 180 -13.98 -9.29 -7.79
CA GLY A 180 -12.62 -8.79 -8.07
C GLY A 180 -11.97 -8.25 -6.81
N TRP A 181 -12.72 -7.49 -6.00
CA TRP A 181 -12.24 -6.97 -4.73
C TRP A 181 -11.79 -8.08 -3.78
N ILE A 182 -12.65 -9.09 -3.50
CA ILE A 182 -12.26 -10.18 -2.59
C ILE A 182 -11.11 -11.03 -3.15
N THR A 183 -11.01 -11.18 -4.48
CA THR A 183 -9.91 -11.90 -5.13
C THR A 183 -8.59 -11.16 -4.94
N ALA A 184 -8.58 -9.84 -5.09
CA ALA A 184 -7.41 -8.99 -4.84
C ALA A 184 -6.97 -9.08 -3.37
N LEU A 185 -7.91 -8.93 -2.42
CA LEU A 185 -7.57 -8.93 -1.00
C LEU A 185 -7.08 -10.30 -0.51
N ARG A 186 -7.66 -11.41 -0.99
CA ARG A 186 -7.15 -12.75 -0.67
C ARG A 186 -5.78 -13.04 -1.26
N ALA A 187 -5.45 -12.40 -2.38
CA ALA A 187 -4.11 -12.48 -2.96
C ALA A 187 -3.09 -11.67 -2.16
N TYR A 188 -3.51 -10.58 -1.52
CA TYR A 188 -2.69 -9.82 -0.58
C TYR A 188 -2.47 -10.60 0.72
N ASN A 189 -3.56 -11.09 1.32
CA ASN A 189 -3.54 -11.94 2.50
C ASN A 189 -4.75 -12.88 2.48
N ASN A 190 -4.53 -14.20 2.48
CA ASN A 190 -5.59 -15.21 2.35
C ASN A 190 -6.40 -15.41 3.65
N SER A 191 -6.92 -14.32 4.22
CA SER A 191 -7.70 -14.31 5.46
C SER A 191 -9.01 -13.53 5.28
N GLY A 192 -10.12 -14.18 5.64
CA GLY A 192 -11.44 -13.53 5.64
C GLY A 192 -11.57 -12.45 6.71
N VAL A 193 -10.84 -12.57 7.82
CA VAL A 193 -10.79 -11.55 8.88
C VAL A 193 -10.07 -10.31 8.36
N TYR A 194 -8.93 -10.51 7.71
CA TYR A 194 -8.16 -9.43 7.07
C TYR A 194 -9.01 -8.66 6.05
N ALA A 195 -9.65 -9.36 5.12
CA ALA A 195 -10.48 -8.71 4.10
C ALA A 195 -11.65 -7.92 4.71
N ARG A 196 -12.20 -8.34 5.86
CA ARG A 196 -13.20 -7.54 6.57
C ARG A 196 -12.59 -6.31 7.22
N ALA A 197 -11.47 -6.45 7.93
CA ALA A 197 -10.78 -5.34 8.56
C ALA A 197 -10.43 -4.23 7.55
N VAL A 198 -9.85 -4.60 6.40
CA VAL A 198 -9.54 -3.65 5.33
C VAL A 198 -10.81 -2.95 4.82
N ARG A 199 -11.88 -3.71 4.56
CA ARG A 199 -13.16 -3.12 4.11
C ARG A 199 -13.71 -2.13 5.13
N ASP A 200 -13.67 -2.48 6.41
CA ASP A 200 -14.26 -1.69 7.48
C ASP A 200 -13.47 -0.37 7.66
N TRP A 201 -12.13 -0.42 7.67
CA TRP A 201 -11.28 0.78 7.61
C TRP A 201 -11.49 1.62 6.35
N ALA A 202 -11.53 0.98 5.17
CA ALA A 202 -11.78 1.68 3.91
C ALA A 202 -13.15 2.38 3.90
N THR A 203 -14.16 1.77 4.52
CA THR A 203 -15.51 2.35 4.64
C THR A 203 -15.51 3.53 5.60
N ALA A 204 -14.82 3.45 6.74
CA ALA A 204 -14.68 4.56 7.68
C ALA A 204 -13.95 5.74 7.02
N TYR A 205 -12.82 5.49 6.35
CA TYR A 205 -12.10 6.53 5.62
C TYR A 205 -12.93 7.16 4.50
N ALA A 206 -13.73 6.36 3.80
CA ALA A 206 -14.67 6.89 2.80
C ALA A 206 -15.74 7.81 3.41
N ALA A 207 -16.06 7.62 4.70
CA ALA A 207 -16.99 8.46 5.46
C ALA A 207 -16.29 9.63 6.18
N GLY A 208 -14.97 9.80 6.01
CA GLY A 208 -14.22 10.94 6.54
C GLY A 208 -13.74 10.79 7.98
N HIS A 209 -13.67 9.57 8.54
CA HIS A 209 -13.23 9.32 9.91
C HIS A 209 -12.46 7.99 10.06
N PRO A 210 -11.68 7.79 11.15
CA PRO A 210 -11.10 6.48 11.46
C PRO A 210 -12.17 5.48 11.96
N LEU A 211 -11.83 4.18 11.99
CA LEU A 211 -12.69 3.11 12.50
C LEU A 211 -12.73 3.06 14.03
#